data_AF-A0A2W2CWY4-F1
#
_entry.id   AF-A0A2W2CWY4-F1
#
_cell.length_a   1.000
_cell.length_b   1.000
_cell.length_c   1.000
_cell.angle_alpha   90.00
_cell.angle_beta   90.00
_cell.angle_gamma   90.00
#
_symmetry.space_group_name_H-M   'P 1'
#
loop_
_entity.id
_entity.type
_entity.pdbx_description
1 polymer ?
#
loop_
_entity_poly.entity_id
_entity_poly.type
_entity_poly.pdbx_seq_one_letter_code
_entity_poly.pdbx_strand_id
1 'polypeptide(L)'
;MGKKTIRVSDFSGTVLRPDDEAVRVVVLEHPDLVAGPVQLDATPTEIENIDDAALDVAVVEIHDQHGGGEPRRVVLTASEFDAMATDMPMAQLLKTAERVRPPKARRGPEKIDYGTIEHAGKPHRGRVTEDEALLVRERLDEVNKRLADAGLRQIDPADPEHAERYGFPVAS
;
A
#
# COMPACT_ATOMS: atom_id res chain seq x y z
N MET A 1 27.66 0.57 -30.88
CA MET A 1 27.51 -0.45 -29.81
C MET A 1 26.02 -0.70 -29.60
N GLY A 2 25.55 -1.94 -29.76
CA GLY A 2 24.15 -2.32 -29.54
C GLY A 2 23.93 -2.89 -28.14
N LYS A 3 22.81 -2.56 -27.50
CA LYS A 3 22.39 -3.16 -26.21
C LYS A 3 21.43 -4.32 -26.51
N LYS A 4 21.69 -5.50 -25.93
CA LYS A 4 20.76 -6.64 -25.95
C LYS A 4 20.04 -6.67 -24.60
N THR A 5 18.75 -6.41 -24.60
CA THR A 5 17.90 -6.55 -23.41
C THR A 5 17.38 -7.99 -23.37
N ILE A 6 17.58 -8.68 -22.26
CA ILE A 6 17.11 -10.04 -22.03
C ILE A 6 16.05 -9.96 -20.93
N ARG A 7 14.88 -10.56 -21.17
CA ARG A 7 13.85 -10.74 -20.16
C ARG A 7 13.92 -12.15 -19.61
N VAL A 8 13.66 -12.32 -18.33
CA VAL A 8 13.77 -13.60 -17.62
C VAL A 8 12.50 -13.77 -16.80
N SER A 9 11.86 -14.94 -16.86
CA SER A 9 10.74 -15.26 -15.98
C SER A 9 11.21 -15.28 -14.53
N ASP A 10 10.50 -14.59 -13.65
CA ASP A 10 10.80 -14.57 -12.21
C ASP A 10 10.43 -15.91 -11.54
N PHE A 11 9.56 -16.72 -12.16
CA PHE A 11 9.16 -18.03 -11.62
C PHE A 11 10.15 -19.14 -11.95
N SER A 12 10.57 -19.25 -13.22
CA SER A 12 11.45 -20.34 -13.66
C SER A 12 12.89 -19.93 -13.92
N GLY A 13 13.20 -18.62 -13.96
CA GLY A 13 14.51 -18.14 -14.41
C GLY A 13 14.77 -18.36 -15.90
N THR A 14 13.75 -18.75 -16.67
CA THR A 14 13.88 -19.01 -18.10
C THR A 14 13.97 -17.71 -18.87
N VAL A 15 14.93 -17.62 -19.80
CA VAL A 15 15.05 -16.47 -20.70
C VAL A 15 13.84 -16.44 -21.63
N LEU A 16 13.05 -15.38 -21.49
CA LEU A 16 11.94 -15.07 -22.40
C LEU A 16 12.53 -14.61 -23.73
N ARG A 17 12.11 -15.23 -24.82
CA ARG A 17 12.49 -14.80 -26.16
C ARG A 17 11.86 -13.42 -26.44
N PRO A 18 12.44 -12.61 -27.32
CA PRO A 18 11.90 -11.29 -27.65
C PRO A 18 10.45 -11.31 -28.15
N ASP A 19 10.04 -12.42 -28.76
CA ASP A 19 8.69 -12.65 -29.29
C ASP A 19 7.79 -13.43 -28.32
N ASP A 20 8.31 -13.86 -27.16
CA ASP A 20 7.48 -14.54 -26.15
C ASP A 20 6.60 -13.49 -25.43
N GLU A 21 5.30 -13.78 -25.35
CA GLU A 21 4.36 -12.93 -24.63
C GLU A 21 4.60 -13.08 -23.12
N ALA A 22 5.22 -12.07 -22.51
CA ALA A 22 5.42 -12.03 -21.06
C ALA A 22 4.13 -11.61 -20.37
N VAL A 23 3.70 -12.38 -19.36
CA VAL A 23 2.56 -12.07 -18.51
C VAL A 23 3.03 -11.39 -17.24
N ARG A 24 2.32 -10.33 -16.86
CA ARG A 24 2.53 -9.61 -15.61
C ARG A 24 1.70 -10.26 -14.49
N VAL A 25 2.37 -10.75 -13.46
CA VAL A 25 1.74 -11.22 -12.21
C VAL A 25 1.92 -10.16 -11.13
N VAL A 26 0.86 -9.85 -10.39
CA VAL A 26 0.93 -8.94 -9.23
C VAL A 26 0.56 -9.72 -7.97
N VAL A 27 1.54 -9.94 -7.10
CA VAL A 27 1.33 -10.59 -5.81
C VAL A 27 0.81 -9.55 -4.83
N LEU A 28 -0.45 -9.69 -4.40
CA LEU A 28 -1.12 -8.73 -3.52
C LEU A 28 -0.90 -9.02 -2.04
N GLU A 29 -0.95 -10.30 -1.66
CA GLU A 29 -0.78 -10.78 -0.28
C GLU A 29 0.06 -12.06 -0.30
N HIS A 30 1.10 -12.12 0.53
CA HIS A 30 1.96 -13.29 0.75
C HIS A 30 2.69 -13.09 2.09
N PRO A 31 2.93 -14.15 2.90
CA PRO A 31 3.58 -14.00 4.20
C PRO A 31 4.95 -13.31 4.15
N ASP A 32 5.68 -13.52 3.06
CA ASP A 32 7.00 -12.93 2.84
C ASP A 32 6.97 -11.53 2.18
N LEU A 33 5.79 -10.97 1.89
CA LEU A 33 5.69 -9.59 1.41
C LEU A 33 5.83 -8.61 2.57
N VAL A 34 6.94 -7.86 2.56
CA VAL A 34 7.27 -6.88 3.61
C VAL A 34 6.76 -5.47 3.28
N ALA A 35 6.68 -5.11 1.99
CA ALA A 35 6.48 -3.72 1.55
C ALA A 35 5.38 -3.56 0.48
N GLY A 36 4.27 -4.30 0.64
CA GLY A 36 3.11 -4.20 -0.25
C GLY A 36 3.26 -5.02 -1.55
N PRO A 37 2.36 -4.81 -2.53
CA PRO A 37 2.31 -5.63 -3.72
C PRO A 37 3.56 -5.54 -4.60
N VAL A 38 3.98 -6.68 -5.14
CA VAL A 38 5.12 -6.76 -6.07
C VAL A 38 4.68 -7.29 -7.43
N GLN A 39 5.42 -6.90 -8.47
CA GLN A 39 5.23 -7.39 -9.82
C GLN A 39 6.29 -8.45 -10.13
N LEU A 40 5.85 -9.53 -10.77
CA LEU A 40 6.68 -10.58 -11.34
C LEU A 40 6.33 -10.76 -12.82
N ASP A 41 7.30 -11.13 -13.64
CA ASP A 41 7.13 -11.47 -15.05
C ASP A 41 7.15 -13.00 -15.20
N ALA A 42 6.17 -13.56 -15.92
CA ALA A 42 6.03 -15.00 -16.13
C ALA A 42 5.63 -15.30 -17.60
N THR A 43 5.63 -16.57 -17.97
CA THR A 43 5.11 -17.06 -19.26
C THR A 43 3.62 -17.41 -19.17
N PRO A 44 2.87 -17.46 -20.29
CA PRO A 44 1.45 -17.81 -20.27
C PRO A 44 1.18 -19.20 -19.68
N THR A 45 2.00 -20.19 -20.01
CA THR A 45 1.90 -21.56 -19.46
C THR A 45 2.13 -21.60 -17.95
N GLU A 46 2.98 -20.73 -17.42
CA GLU A 46 3.17 -20.63 -15.96
C GLU A 46 1.92 -20.09 -15.25
N ILE A 47 1.08 -19.29 -15.93
CA ILE A 47 -0.17 -18.76 -15.37
C ILE A 47 -1.27 -19.80 -15.34
N GLU A 48 -1.34 -20.69 -16.34
CA GLU A 48 -2.33 -21.78 -16.36
C GLU A 48 -2.21 -22.64 -15.08
N ASN A 49 -0.98 -22.87 -14.61
CA ASN A 49 -0.74 -23.57 -13.33
C ASN A 49 -1.25 -22.80 -12.09
N ILE A 50 -1.35 -21.47 -12.15
CA ILE A 50 -1.92 -20.66 -11.06
C ILE A 50 -3.43 -20.84 -11.01
N ASP A 51 -4.09 -20.80 -12.16
CA ASP A 51 -5.54 -20.95 -12.25
C ASP A 51 -5.97 -22.34 -11.77
N ASP A 52 -5.23 -23.39 -12.14
CA ASP A 52 -5.48 -24.76 -11.69
C ASP A 52 -5.24 -24.96 -10.18
N ALA A 53 -4.34 -24.17 -9.59
CA ALA A 53 -4.02 -24.21 -8.16
C ALA A 53 -4.90 -23.27 -7.32
N ALA A 54 -5.77 -22.47 -7.96
CA ALA A 54 -6.59 -21.50 -7.26
C ALA A 54 -7.58 -22.19 -6.31
N LEU A 55 -7.61 -21.70 -5.06
CA LEU A 55 -8.56 -22.18 -4.06
C LEU A 55 -9.76 -21.24 -3.98
N ASP A 56 -10.95 -21.83 -3.98
CA ASP A 56 -12.15 -21.12 -3.54
C ASP A 56 -12.05 -20.86 -2.04
N VAL A 57 -11.86 -19.59 -1.66
CA VAL A 57 -11.70 -19.16 -0.27
C VAL A 57 -12.84 -18.24 0.18
N ALA A 58 -13.24 -18.41 1.44
CA ALA A 58 -14.03 -17.43 2.16
C ALA A 58 -13.09 -16.55 3.00
N VAL A 59 -13.34 -15.24 2.98
CA VAL A 59 -12.63 -14.26 3.84
C VAL A 59 -13.66 -13.67 4.80
N VAL A 60 -13.48 -13.91 6.08
CA VAL A 60 -14.44 -13.50 7.12
C VAL A 60 -13.77 -12.55 8.11
N GLU A 61 -14.51 -11.51 8.50
CA GLU A 61 -14.12 -10.60 9.57
C GLU A 61 -14.97 -10.92 10.81
N ILE A 62 -14.30 -11.20 11.93
CA ILE A 62 -14.95 -11.64 13.16
C ILE A 62 -14.80 -10.53 14.20
N HIS A 63 -15.95 -9.97 14.58
CA HIS A 63 -16.06 -8.95 15.62
C HIS A 63 -16.40 -9.64 16.96
N ASP A 64 -15.45 -9.68 17.89
CA ASP A 64 -15.71 -10.18 19.24
C ASP A 64 -16.22 -9.03 20.13
N GLN A 65 -17.37 -9.23 20.77
CA GLN A 65 -18.01 -8.23 21.63
C GLN A 65 -17.35 -8.15 23.02
N HIS A 66 -16.48 -9.10 23.38
CA HIS A 66 -15.90 -9.17 24.73
C HIS A 66 -14.65 -8.32 24.97
N GLY A 67 -14.20 -7.49 24.02
CA GLY A 67 -12.88 -6.86 24.19
C GLY A 67 -12.59 -5.55 23.51
N GLY A 68 -13.58 -4.83 22.93
CA GLY A 68 -13.29 -3.55 22.23
C GLY A 68 -12.15 -3.65 21.21
N GLY A 69 -11.86 -4.87 20.73
CA GLY A 69 -10.69 -5.21 19.95
C GLY A 69 -10.94 -5.01 18.47
N GLU A 70 -9.84 -4.86 17.72
CA GLU A 70 -9.91 -4.80 16.27
C GLU A 70 -10.50 -6.11 15.72
N PRO A 71 -11.36 -6.03 14.68
CA PRO A 71 -11.90 -7.22 14.04
C PRO A 71 -10.77 -8.11 13.52
N ARG A 72 -10.88 -9.43 13.71
CA ARG A 72 -9.90 -10.36 13.14
C ARG A 72 -10.35 -10.85 11.77
N ARG A 73 -9.46 -10.80 10.78
CA ARG A 73 -9.68 -11.40 9.47
C ARG A 73 -9.18 -12.83 9.46
N VAL A 74 -10.01 -13.76 9.00
CA VAL A 74 -9.68 -15.18 8.82
C VAL A 74 -9.95 -15.56 7.37
N VAL A 75 -9.01 -16.28 6.77
CA VAL A 75 -9.14 -16.87 5.44
C VAL A 75 -9.22 -18.38 5.61
N LEU A 76 -10.23 -19.01 5.01
CA LEU A 76 -10.45 -20.44 5.02
C LEU A 76 -11.04 -20.87 3.68
N THR A 77 -11.04 -22.16 3.35
CA THR A 77 -11.68 -22.62 2.11
C THR A 77 -13.18 -22.41 2.16
N ALA A 78 -13.81 -22.19 1.01
CA ALA A 78 -15.26 -22.08 0.91
C ALA A 78 -15.95 -23.34 1.46
N SER A 79 -15.38 -24.53 1.21
CA SER A 79 -15.88 -25.79 1.74
C SER A 79 -15.84 -25.87 3.27
N GLU A 80 -14.76 -25.41 3.91
CA GLU A 80 -14.66 -25.40 5.37
C GLU A 80 -15.66 -24.42 5.97
N PHE A 81 -15.83 -23.26 5.35
CA PHE A 81 -16.82 -22.27 5.81
C PHE A 81 -18.25 -22.79 5.65
N ASP A 82 -18.58 -23.39 4.50
CA ASP A 82 -19.91 -23.94 4.23
C ASP A 82 -20.29 -25.05 5.21
N ALA A 83 -19.32 -25.88 5.62
CA ALA A 83 -19.52 -26.94 6.61
C ALA A 83 -19.84 -26.43 8.03
N MET A 84 -19.62 -25.15 8.33
CA MET A 84 -19.97 -24.56 9.62
C MET A 84 -21.48 -24.31 9.78
N ALA A 85 -22.23 -24.28 8.68
CA ALA A 85 -23.67 -24.09 8.74
C ALA A 85 -24.38 -25.39 9.17
N THR A 86 -25.13 -25.35 10.27
CA THR A 86 -25.81 -26.53 10.82
C THR A 86 -27.27 -26.64 10.37
N ASP A 87 -28.00 -25.53 10.36
CA ASP A 87 -29.46 -25.55 10.27
C ASP A 87 -29.97 -25.53 8.82
N MET A 88 -29.23 -24.87 7.93
CA MET A 88 -29.50 -24.84 6.50
C MET A 88 -28.21 -24.61 5.71
N PRO A 89 -28.18 -24.90 4.40
CA PRO A 89 -26.98 -24.69 3.59
C PRO A 89 -26.48 -23.25 3.66
N MET A 90 -25.16 -23.06 3.78
CA MET A 90 -24.53 -21.73 3.88
C MET A 90 -24.94 -20.80 2.74
N ALA A 91 -25.04 -21.31 1.51
CA ALA A 91 -25.51 -20.56 0.35
C ALA A 91 -26.92 -19.96 0.52
N GLN A 92 -27.79 -20.59 1.31
CA GLN A 92 -29.11 -20.06 1.64
C GLN A 92 -29.03 -19.01 2.75
N LEU A 93 -28.22 -19.25 3.79
CA LEU A 93 -27.96 -18.26 4.85
C LEU A 93 -27.46 -16.94 4.28
N LEU A 94 -26.45 -16.99 3.40
CA LEU A 94 -25.85 -15.81 2.78
C LEU A 94 -26.85 -15.02 1.91
N LYS A 95 -27.84 -15.68 1.30
CA LYS A 95 -28.88 -15.00 0.51
C LYS A 95 -29.85 -14.20 1.37
N THR A 96 -30.09 -14.64 2.61
CA THR A 96 -31.03 -14.02 3.55
C THR A 96 -30.36 -13.09 4.55
N ALA A 97 -29.03 -13.15 4.68
CA ALA A 97 -28.27 -12.33 5.61
C ALA A 97 -28.37 -10.82 5.29
N GLU A 98 -28.27 -9.99 6.33
CA GLU A 98 -28.23 -8.53 6.17
C GLU A 98 -26.96 -8.10 5.42
N ARG A 99 -27.12 -7.26 4.40
CA ARG A 99 -25.97 -6.74 3.64
C ARG A 99 -25.29 -5.62 4.41
N VAL A 100 -24.06 -5.85 4.83
CA VAL A 100 -23.20 -4.80 5.36
C VAL A 100 -22.63 -3.97 4.21
N ARG A 101 -22.65 -2.64 4.34
CA ARG A 101 -21.96 -1.77 3.38
C ARG A 101 -20.45 -1.96 3.54
N PRO A 102 -19.71 -2.29 2.47
CA PRO A 102 -18.28 -2.44 2.58
C PRO A 102 -17.67 -1.12 3.09
N PRO A 103 -16.73 -1.16 4.05
CA PRO A 103 -15.95 0.02 4.38
C PRO A 103 -15.26 0.49 3.09
N LYS A 104 -15.33 1.79 2.79
CA LYS A 104 -14.63 2.34 1.61
C LYS A 104 -13.16 1.93 1.72
N ALA A 105 -12.69 1.10 0.80
CA ALA A 105 -11.31 0.65 0.76
C ALA A 105 -10.39 1.88 0.80
N ARG A 106 -9.70 2.10 1.92
CA ARG A 106 -8.63 3.09 2.00
C ARG A 106 -7.40 2.51 1.30
N ARG A 107 -7.47 2.40 -0.04
CA ARG A 107 -6.28 2.33 -0.89
C ARG A 107 -5.92 3.74 -1.31
N GLY A 108 -5.45 4.53 -0.35
CA GLY A 108 -4.58 5.67 -0.62
C GLY A 108 -3.19 5.30 -0.13
N PRO A 109 -2.11 5.88 -0.69
CA PRO A 109 -0.84 5.91 0.03
C PRO A 109 -1.16 6.40 1.44
N GLU A 110 -0.61 5.73 2.45
CA GLU A 110 -0.65 6.19 3.84
C GLU A 110 -0.52 7.71 3.81
N LYS A 111 -1.55 8.41 4.30
CA LYS A 111 -1.61 9.86 4.17
C LYS A 111 -0.45 10.40 5.00
N ILE A 112 0.66 10.67 4.34
CA ILE A 112 1.91 11.12 4.97
C ILE A 112 1.55 12.28 5.88
N ASP A 113 1.81 12.12 7.18
CA ASP A 113 1.55 13.15 8.15
C ASP A 113 2.72 14.12 8.19
N TYR A 114 2.57 15.21 7.43
CA TYR A 114 3.54 16.29 7.37
C TYR A 114 3.67 17.09 8.67
N GLY A 115 2.77 16.87 9.65
CA GLY A 115 2.87 17.39 11.03
C GLY A 115 3.86 16.64 11.92
N THR A 116 4.59 15.67 11.37
CA THR A 116 5.64 14.90 12.08
C THR A 116 7.04 15.26 11.58
N ILE A 117 8.05 15.08 12.43
CA ILE A 117 9.43 15.46 12.12
C ILE A 117 10.01 14.70 10.91
N GLU A 118 9.52 13.48 10.69
CA GLU A 118 9.94 12.59 9.60
C GLU A 118 9.52 13.11 8.22
N HIS A 119 8.48 13.94 8.17
CA HIS A 119 7.85 14.35 6.92
C HIS A 119 7.76 15.86 6.72
N ALA A 120 7.83 16.65 7.79
CA ALA A 120 7.78 18.11 7.72
C ALA A 120 8.82 18.67 6.72
N GLY A 121 8.37 19.56 5.84
CA GLY A 121 9.22 20.21 4.85
C GLY A 121 9.51 19.38 3.60
N LYS A 122 9.03 18.14 3.48
CA LYS A 122 9.18 17.36 2.24
C LYS A 122 8.36 17.99 1.11
N PRO A 123 8.90 18.15 -0.12
CA PRO A 123 8.13 18.69 -1.24
C PRO A 123 6.88 17.86 -1.54
N HIS A 124 5.70 18.49 -1.47
CA HIS A 124 4.43 17.85 -1.78
C HIS A 124 3.48 18.78 -2.53
N ARG A 125 2.52 18.19 -3.25
CA ARG A 125 1.52 18.93 -4.06
C ARG A 125 0.40 19.58 -3.23
N GLY A 126 0.28 19.24 -1.94
CA GLY A 126 -0.73 19.79 -1.03
C GLY A 126 -0.35 21.15 -0.45
N ARG A 127 -1.34 21.84 0.16
CA ARG A 127 -1.09 23.01 1.01
C ARG A 127 -0.42 22.57 2.31
N VAL A 128 0.60 23.32 2.75
CA VAL A 128 1.24 23.13 4.06
C VAL A 128 0.21 23.37 5.18
N THR A 129 0.12 22.43 6.11
CA THR A 129 -0.79 22.54 7.27
C THR A 129 -0.17 23.45 8.33
N GLU A 130 -1.01 23.95 9.26
CA GLU A 130 -0.51 24.77 10.36
C GLU A 130 0.46 23.99 11.27
N ASP A 131 0.18 22.71 11.51
CA ASP A 131 1.05 21.82 12.31
C ASP A 131 2.42 21.61 11.65
N GLU A 132 2.44 21.40 10.32
CA GLU A 132 3.70 21.31 9.57
C GLU A 132 4.47 22.63 9.64
N ALA A 133 3.80 23.76 9.43
CA ALA A 133 4.44 25.07 9.48
C ALA A 133 4.99 25.39 10.87
N LEU A 134 4.25 25.05 11.93
CA LEU A 134 4.72 25.18 13.31
C LEU A 134 5.97 24.34 13.54
N LEU A 135 5.95 23.07 13.14
CA LEU A 135 7.09 22.17 13.33
C LEU A 135 8.32 22.63 12.54
N VAL A 136 8.14 23.12 11.31
CA VAL A 136 9.21 23.70 10.49
C VAL A 136 9.78 24.97 11.14
N ARG A 137 8.95 25.83 11.74
CA ARG A 137 9.43 27.04 12.44
C ARG A 137 10.18 26.71 13.73
N GLU A 138 9.67 25.77 14.53
CA GLU A 138 10.25 25.42 15.83
C GLU A 138 11.51 24.56 15.72
N ARG A 139 11.61 23.73 14.67
CA ARG A 139 12.67 22.73 14.49
C ARG A 139 13.36 22.81 13.13
N LEU A 140 13.54 24.03 12.61
CA LEU A 140 14.09 24.25 11.26
C LEU A 140 15.42 23.53 11.02
N ASP A 141 16.36 23.60 11.97
CA ASP A 141 17.69 22.99 11.83
C ASP A 141 17.60 21.46 11.71
N GLU A 142 16.72 20.83 12.49
CA GLU A 142 16.49 19.38 12.47
C GLU A 142 15.84 18.96 11.14
N VAL A 143 14.85 19.72 10.68
CA VAL A 143 14.21 19.51 9.37
C VAL A 143 15.21 19.68 8.22
N ASN A 144 16.02 20.73 8.23
CA ASN A 144 17.00 21.01 7.17
C ASN A 144 18.15 20.01 7.13
N LYS A 145 18.59 19.51 8.28
CA LYS A 145 19.55 18.41 8.35
C LYS A 145 18.98 17.16 7.69
N ARG A 146 17.74 16.79 8.05
CA ARG A 146 17.05 15.64 7.45
C ARG A 146 16.82 15.80 5.94
N LEU A 147 16.45 17.00 5.49
CA LEU A 147 16.27 17.28 4.06
C LEU A 147 17.60 17.14 3.30
N ALA A 148 18.71 17.64 3.86
CA ALA A 148 20.03 17.47 3.27
C ALA A 148 20.48 16.00 3.21
N ASP A 149 20.29 15.24 4.30
CA ASP A 149 20.62 13.81 4.37
C ASP A 149 19.82 13.00 3.31
N ALA A 150 18.61 13.45 2.99
CA ALA A 150 17.75 12.85 1.96
C ALA A 150 18.00 13.40 0.54
N GLY A 151 18.96 14.31 0.35
CA GLY A 151 19.24 14.95 -0.95
C GLY A 151 18.12 15.88 -1.46
N LEU A 152 17.27 16.40 -0.57
CA LEU A 152 16.17 17.29 -0.87
C LEU A 152 16.56 18.76 -0.68
N ARG A 153 15.85 19.67 -1.38
CA ARG A 153 16.01 21.13 -1.21
C ARG A 153 15.71 21.52 0.24
N GLN A 154 16.63 22.24 0.88
CA GLN A 154 16.47 22.78 2.22
C GLN A 154 15.54 24.00 2.22
N ILE A 155 14.93 24.26 3.37
CA ILE A 155 14.05 25.39 3.63
C ILE A 155 14.91 26.57 4.06
N ASP A 156 14.69 27.70 3.38
CA ASP A 156 15.41 28.96 3.62
C ASP A 156 14.41 30.03 4.06
N PRO A 157 14.45 30.51 5.31
CA PRO A 157 13.59 31.60 5.78
C PRO A 157 13.78 32.93 5.05
N ALA A 158 14.92 33.14 4.37
CA ALA A 158 15.18 34.33 3.58
C ALA A 158 14.58 34.25 2.16
N ASP A 159 14.15 33.06 1.72
CA ASP A 159 13.40 32.89 0.48
C ASP A 159 11.93 33.33 0.71
N PRO A 160 11.43 34.35 -0.02
CA PRO A 160 10.06 34.83 0.14
C PRO A 160 8.99 33.74 -0.02
N GLU A 161 9.22 32.74 -0.88
CA GLU A 161 8.27 31.65 -1.11
C GLU A 161 8.19 30.72 0.12
N HIS A 162 9.34 30.42 0.74
CA HIS A 162 9.40 29.61 1.95
C HIS A 162 8.90 30.38 3.18
N ALA A 163 9.21 31.68 3.26
CA ALA A 163 8.73 32.57 4.30
C ALA A 163 7.19 32.64 4.32
N GLU A 164 6.57 32.82 3.16
CA GLU A 164 5.11 32.80 3.02
C GLU A 164 4.52 31.41 3.30
N ARG A 165 5.15 30.34 2.78
CA ARG A 165 4.67 28.96 2.93
C ARG A 165 4.66 28.47 4.38
N TYR A 166 5.69 28.79 5.16
CA TYR A 166 5.85 28.32 6.54
C TYR A 166 5.60 29.41 7.59
N GLY A 167 5.28 30.64 7.17
CA GLY A 167 4.98 31.76 8.06
C GLY A 167 6.20 32.25 8.86
N PHE A 168 7.39 32.27 8.24
CA PHE A 168 8.55 32.90 8.87
C PHE A 168 8.36 34.42 8.95
N PRO A 169 8.81 35.07 10.03
CA PRO A 169 8.80 36.53 10.10
C PRO A 169 9.72 37.07 9.00
N VAL A 170 9.13 37.80 8.05
CA VAL A 170 9.90 38.55 7.05
C VAL A 170 10.78 39.54 7.80
N ALA A 171 12.10 39.38 7.69
CA ALA A 171 13.04 40.38 8.19
C ALA A 171 12.68 41.71 7.53
N SER A 172 12.25 42.68 8.35
CA SER A 172 11.99 44.06 7.92
C SER A 172 13.28 44.80 7.62
#